data_AF-M6YNJ0-F1
#
_entry.id   AF-M6YNJ0-F1
#
_cell.length_a   1.000
_cell.length_b   1.000
_cell.length_c   1.000
_cell.angle_alpha   90.00
_cell.angle_beta   90.00
_cell.angle_gamma   90.00
#
_symmetry.space_group_name_H-M   'P 1'
#
loop_
_entity.id
_entity.type
_entity.pdbx_description
1 polymer ?
#
loop_
_entity_poly.entity_id
_entity_poly.type
_entity_poly.pdbx_seq_one_letter_code
_entity_poly.pdbx_strand_id
1 'polypeptide(L)'
;MSWSQKGGVGGSIGYEVPGDKNKSKDSLANKMQGAGGSLNFSQRDGVSASFNAAGGVNAGNWSQSGGFQANTNFLNDKWKADFVSGKAKEDADAQEASRAAQNKNNAEQGAATIAAAGYEGTRRE
;
A
#
# COMPACT_ATOMS: atom_id res chain seq x y z
N MET A 1 7.86 14.54 26.07
CA MET A 1 8.28 13.82 27.29
C MET A 1 7.22 14.08 28.35
N SER A 2 6.71 13.04 28.99
CA SER A 2 5.58 13.13 29.95
C SER A 2 5.86 12.30 31.20
N TRP A 3 5.33 12.73 32.34
CA TRP A 3 5.48 12.05 33.63
C TRP A 3 4.10 11.65 34.19
N SER A 4 4.02 10.44 34.74
CA SER A 4 2.83 9.92 35.41
C SER A 4 3.19 9.26 36.75
N GLN A 5 2.42 9.58 37.80
CA GLN A 5 2.55 9.01 39.14
C GLN A 5 2.52 7.48 39.17
N LYS A 6 1.85 6.83 38.21
CA LYS A 6 1.69 5.38 38.19
C LYS A 6 2.77 4.67 37.37
N GLY A 7 3.56 5.37 36.58
CA GLY A 7 4.36 4.79 35.48
C GLY A 7 5.75 5.35 35.20
N GLY A 8 6.21 6.33 35.98
CA GLY A 8 7.53 6.93 35.78
C GLY A 8 7.57 7.87 34.57
N VAL A 9 8.78 8.16 34.11
CA VAL A 9 9.03 9.03 32.95
C VAL A 9 8.97 8.23 31.66
N GLY A 10 8.34 8.81 30.63
CA GLY A 10 8.30 8.21 29.30
C GLY A 10 8.09 9.24 28.19
N GLY A 11 8.11 8.74 26.95
CA GLY A 11 7.92 9.55 25.76
C GLY A 11 7.51 8.73 24.56
N SER A 12 7.00 9.43 23.56
CA SER A 12 6.51 8.88 22.30
C SER A 12 7.03 9.70 21.14
N ILE A 13 7.49 9.05 20.08
CA ILE A 13 7.78 9.68 18.79
C ILE A 13 6.93 8.97 17.76
N GLY A 14 6.15 9.72 17.00
CA GLY A 14 5.28 9.20 15.95
C GLY A 14 5.60 9.85 14.62
N TYR A 15 5.48 9.08 13.55
CA TYR A 15 5.46 9.58 12.19
C TYR A 15 4.28 8.98 11.44
N GLU A 16 3.59 9.81 10.67
CA GLU A 16 2.55 9.40 9.74
C GLU A 16 2.76 10.17 8.45
N VAL A 17 2.69 9.47 7.31
CA VAL A 17 2.84 10.07 5.99
C VAL A 17 1.58 10.91 5.70
N PRO A 18 1.73 12.24 5.52
CA PRO A 18 0.60 13.09 5.14
C PRO A 18 0.25 12.89 3.67
N GLY A 19 -1.02 13.11 3.34
CA GLY A 19 -1.45 13.25 1.94
C GLY A 19 -0.99 14.59 1.36
N ASP A 20 -0.61 14.59 0.08
CA ASP A 20 -0.23 15.77 -0.67
C ASP A 20 -1.23 16.04 -1.80
N LYS A 21 -2.09 17.04 -1.58
CA LYS A 21 -3.15 17.44 -2.53
C LYS A 21 -2.60 18.02 -3.83
N ASN A 22 -1.34 18.46 -3.85
CA ASN A 22 -0.71 19.05 -5.03
C ASN A 22 -0.07 17.99 -5.94
N LYS A 23 -0.03 16.72 -5.51
CA LYS A 23 0.52 15.61 -6.28
C LYS A 23 -0.58 14.68 -6.76
N SER A 24 -0.27 13.90 -7.80
CA SER A 24 -1.19 12.87 -8.27
C SER A 24 -1.55 11.90 -7.15
N LYS A 25 -2.76 11.33 -7.20
CA LYS A 25 -3.17 10.26 -6.29
C LYS A 25 -2.20 9.08 -6.30
N ASP A 26 -1.56 8.85 -7.44
CA ASP A 26 -0.59 7.79 -7.65
C ASP A 26 0.81 8.07 -7.09
N SER A 27 1.08 9.31 -6.68
CA SER A 27 2.38 9.66 -6.10
C SER A 27 2.66 8.85 -4.84
N LEU A 28 3.93 8.58 -4.56
CA LEU A 28 4.34 7.79 -3.37
C LEU A 28 3.76 8.37 -2.08
N ALA A 29 3.72 9.70 -1.93
CA ALA A 29 3.14 10.38 -0.77
C ALA A 29 1.66 10.03 -0.57
N ASN A 30 0.86 10.04 -1.65
CA ASN A 30 -0.58 9.72 -1.60
C ASN A 30 -0.85 8.21 -1.53
N LYS A 31 0.03 7.37 -2.11
CA LYS A 31 -0.03 5.92 -1.93
C LYS A 31 0.28 5.51 -0.50
N MET A 32 1.22 6.18 0.14
CA MET A 32 1.63 5.91 1.51
C MET A 32 0.87 6.74 2.55
N GLN A 33 -0.06 7.61 2.17
CA GLN A 33 -0.82 8.43 3.12
C GLN A 33 -1.40 7.57 4.26
N GLY A 34 -1.18 7.99 5.50
CA GLY A 34 -1.60 7.26 6.71
C GLY A 34 -0.70 6.09 7.09
N ALA A 35 0.27 5.70 6.26
CA ALA A 35 1.33 4.79 6.66
C ALA A 35 2.25 5.49 7.66
N GLY A 36 2.77 4.75 8.62
CA GLY A 36 3.54 5.35 9.68
C GLY A 36 3.83 4.41 10.82
N GLY A 37 4.26 4.97 11.92
CA GLY A 37 4.52 4.22 13.13
C GLY A 37 4.87 5.10 14.28
N SER A 38 4.90 4.51 15.47
CA SER A 38 5.31 5.20 16.67
C SER A 38 6.30 4.35 17.46
N LEU A 39 7.21 5.03 18.16
CA LEU A 39 8.12 4.48 19.13
C LEU A 39 7.76 5.07 20.48
N ASN A 40 7.42 4.20 21.42
CA ASN A 40 7.11 4.55 22.80
C ASN A 40 8.18 4.00 23.72
N PHE A 41 8.60 4.79 24.70
CA PHE A 41 9.48 4.33 25.77
C PHE A 41 8.94 4.77 27.12
N SER A 42 9.05 3.89 28.10
CA SER A 42 8.76 4.23 29.50
C SER A 42 9.65 3.44 30.44
N GLN A 43 9.85 3.97 31.65
CA GLN A 43 10.60 3.27 32.70
C GLN A 43 9.94 1.94 33.11
N ARG A 44 8.61 1.84 33.01
CA ARG A 44 7.86 0.66 33.43
C ARG A 44 7.81 -0.43 32.34
N ASP A 45 7.41 -0.03 31.14
CA ASP A 45 7.02 -0.97 30.07
C ASP A 45 8.12 -1.14 29.02
N GLY A 46 9.26 -0.46 29.20
CA GLY A 46 10.38 -0.51 28.28
C GLY A 46 10.06 0.18 26.95
N VAL A 47 10.57 -0.37 25.86
CA VAL A 47 10.36 0.16 24.50
C VAL A 47 9.28 -0.64 23.77
N SER A 48 8.42 0.07 23.03
CA SER A 48 7.43 -0.51 22.13
C SER A 48 7.37 0.27 20.82
N ALA A 49 6.97 -0.40 19.74
CA ALA A 49 6.75 0.18 18.43
C ALA A 49 5.38 -0.20 17.88
N SER A 50 4.76 0.70 17.13
CA SER A 50 3.56 0.42 16.32
C SER A 50 3.86 0.65 14.85
N PHE A 51 3.36 -0.21 13.98
CA PHE A 51 3.53 -0.11 12.53
C PHE A 51 2.18 -0.04 11.84
N ASN A 52 1.96 1.01 11.06
CA ASN A 52 0.74 1.26 10.32
C ASN A 52 1.05 1.32 8.82
N ALA A 53 0.23 0.66 8.01
CA ALA A 53 0.29 0.73 6.57
C ALA A 53 -0.54 1.91 6.04
N ALA A 54 -0.46 2.14 4.72
CA ALA A 54 -1.25 3.16 4.05
C ALA A 54 -2.75 3.04 4.38
N GLY A 55 -3.40 4.17 4.59
CA GLY A 55 -4.78 4.24 5.09
C GLY A 55 -4.90 4.15 6.61
N GLY A 56 -3.78 4.21 7.36
CA GLY A 56 -3.80 4.21 8.83
C GLY A 56 -4.01 2.84 9.46
N VAL A 57 -3.93 1.77 8.66
CA VAL A 57 -4.26 0.41 9.13
C VAL A 57 -3.09 -0.18 9.90
N ASN A 58 -3.32 -0.60 11.14
CA ASN A 58 -2.29 -1.23 11.95
C ASN A 58 -1.86 -2.58 11.37
N ALA A 59 -0.58 -2.72 11.05
CA ALA A 59 0.04 -3.96 10.58
C ALA A 59 0.55 -4.82 11.74
N GLY A 60 0.92 -4.18 12.85
CA GLY A 60 1.31 -4.87 14.07
C GLY A 60 2.01 -3.96 15.07
N ASN A 61 2.39 -4.56 16.17
CA ASN A 61 3.06 -3.91 17.29
C ASN A 61 4.25 -4.74 17.72
N TRP A 62 5.34 -4.09 18.10
CA TRP A 62 6.45 -4.73 18.77
C TRP A 62 6.55 -4.20 20.20
N SER A 63 6.89 -5.05 21.15
CA SER A 63 7.22 -4.62 22.51
C SER A 63 8.42 -5.39 23.05
N GLN A 64 9.19 -4.76 23.92
CA GLN A 64 10.33 -5.38 24.57
C GLN A 64 9.95 -6.61 25.41
N SER A 65 8.76 -6.61 26.02
CA SER A 65 8.28 -7.71 26.88
C SER A 65 7.55 -8.81 26.11
N GLY A 66 6.94 -8.49 24.97
CA GLY A 66 6.04 -9.39 24.23
C GLY A 66 6.47 -9.73 22.80
N GLY A 67 7.56 -9.15 22.29
CA GLY A 67 8.00 -9.35 20.92
C GLY A 67 7.05 -8.73 19.89
N PHE A 68 7.05 -9.26 18.66
CA PHE A 68 6.20 -8.80 17.58
C PHE A 68 4.84 -9.50 17.60
N GLN A 69 3.78 -8.70 17.66
CA GLN A 69 2.40 -9.12 17.51
C GLN A 69 1.85 -8.56 16.20
N ALA A 70 1.57 -9.47 15.26
CA ALA A 70 0.95 -9.11 13.99
C ALA A 70 -0.56 -8.84 14.15
N ASN A 71 -1.10 -7.91 13.37
CA ASN A 71 -2.55 -7.80 13.21
C ASN A 71 -3.04 -8.91 12.26
N THR A 72 -3.69 -9.93 12.79
CA THR A 72 -4.24 -11.04 11.98
C THR A 72 -5.43 -10.64 11.11
N ASN A 73 -6.07 -9.51 11.41
CA ASN A 73 -7.13 -8.92 10.60
C ASN A 73 -6.62 -7.90 9.58
N PHE A 74 -5.30 -7.73 9.44
CA PHE A 74 -4.68 -6.69 8.61
C PHE A 74 -5.27 -6.61 7.20
N LEU A 75 -5.42 -7.75 6.52
CA LEU A 75 -5.96 -7.76 5.15
C LEU A 75 -7.41 -7.29 5.08
N ASN A 76 -8.23 -7.64 6.07
CA ASN A 76 -9.63 -7.22 6.14
C ASN A 76 -9.73 -5.73 6.44
N ASP A 77 -8.96 -5.24 7.41
CA ASP A 77 -8.95 -3.83 7.78
C ASP A 77 -8.38 -2.97 6.65
N LYS A 78 -7.37 -3.49 5.92
CA LYS A 78 -6.79 -2.86 4.74
C LYS A 78 -7.81 -2.74 3.62
N TRP A 79 -8.52 -3.83 3.31
CA TRP A 79 -9.58 -3.80 2.31
C TRP A 79 -10.68 -2.79 2.67
N LYS A 80 -11.14 -2.76 3.94
CA LYS A 80 -12.14 -1.78 4.39
C LYS A 80 -11.64 -0.35 4.21
N ALA A 81 -10.40 -0.05 4.60
CA ALA A 81 -9.81 1.28 4.46
C ALA A 81 -9.69 1.70 2.98
N ASP A 82 -9.25 0.78 2.12
CA ASP A 82 -9.12 1.05 0.69
C ASP A 82 -10.49 1.19 0.00
N PHE A 83 -11.50 0.46 0.46
CA PHE A 83 -12.87 0.60 -0.04
C PHE A 83 -13.51 1.93 0.37
N VAL A 84 -13.43 2.29 1.66
CA VAL A 84 -13.99 3.55 2.18
C VAL A 84 -13.31 4.77 1.54
N SER A 85 -12.01 4.68 1.26
CA SER A 85 -11.27 5.75 0.57
C SER A 85 -11.50 5.79 -0.95
N GLY A 86 -12.26 4.85 -1.51
CA GLY A 86 -12.53 4.73 -2.94
C GLY A 86 -11.35 4.17 -3.76
N LYS A 87 -10.20 3.90 -3.13
CA LYS A 87 -9.03 3.32 -3.80
C LYS A 87 -9.32 1.93 -4.37
N ALA A 88 -10.13 1.12 -3.69
CA ALA A 88 -10.48 -0.22 -4.17
C ALA A 88 -11.18 -0.19 -5.53
N LYS A 89 -12.01 0.83 -5.80
CA LYS A 89 -12.67 0.99 -7.09
C LYS A 89 -11.69 1.49 -8.17
N GLU A 90 -10.86 2.47 -7.83
CA GLU A 90 -9.85 3.03 -8.72
C GLU A 90 -8.83 1.95 -9.16
N ASP A 91 -8.37 1.12 -8.23
CA ASP A 91 -7.46 0.00 -8.51
C ASP A 91 -8.12 -1.08 -9.38
N ALA A 92 -9.41 -1.37 -9.14
CA ALA A 92 -10.16 -2.33 -9.96
C ALA A 92 -10.32 -1.84 -11.41
N ASP A 93 -10.71 -0.58 -11.58
CA ASP A 93 -10.87 0.06 -12.90
C ASP A 93 -9.52 0.11 -13.65
N ALA A 94 -8.41 0.41 -12.94
CA ALA A 94 -7.06 0.40 -13.50
C ALA A 94 -6.60 -1.01 -13.93
N GLN A 95 -6.94 -2.03 -13.14
CA GLN A 95 -6.61 -3.42 -13.48
C GLN A 95 -7.40 -3.91 -14.70
N GLU A 96 -8.67 -3.51 -14.82
CA GLU A 96 -9.48 -3.79 -16.01
C GLU A 96 -8.91 -3.10 -17.26
N ALA A 97 -8.55 -1.82 -17.16
CA ALA A 97 -7.90 -1.09 -18.25
C ALA A 97 -6.57 -1.74 -18.67
N SER A 98 -5.78 -2.23 -17.71
CA SER A 98 -4.53 -2.96 -17.98
C SER A 98 -4.79 -4.26 -18.75
N ARG A 99 -5.78 -5.06 -18.35
CA ARG A 99 -6.19 -6.29 -19.06
C ARG A 99 -6.70 -5.99 -20.47
N ALA A 100 -7.50 -4.94 -20.63
CA ALA A 100 -8.00 -4.53 -21.93
C ALA A 100 -6.86 -4.10 -22.87
N ALA A 101 -5.87 -3.35 -22.37
CA ALA A 101 -4.69 -2.96 -23.12
C ALA A 101 -3.83 -4.17 -23.52
N GLN A 102 -3.64 -5.14 -22.63
CA GLN A 102 -2.94 -6.39 -22.95
C GLN A 102 -3.65 -7.17 -24.06
N ASN A 103 -4.98 -7.30 -23.99
CA ASN A 103 -5.75 -8.00 -25.01
C ASN A 103 -5.71 -7.29 -26.37
N LYS A 104 -5.78 -5.94 -26.39
CA LYS A 104 -5.59 -5.17 -27.63
C LYS A 104 -4.20 -5.38 -28.23
N ASN A 105 -3.14 -5.28 -27.42
CA ASN A 105 -1.79 -5.51 -27.89
C ASN A 105 -1.61 -6.93 -28.44
N ASN A 106 -2.17 -7.95 -27.78
CA ASN A 106 -2.10 -9.33 -28.27
C ASN A 106 -2.88 -9.51 -29.59
N ALA A 107 -4.03 -8.84 -29.74
CA ALA A 107 -4.81 -8.87 -30.97
C ALA A 107 -4.11 -8.14 -32.12
N GLU A 108 -3.53 -6.96 -31.86
CA GLU A 108 -2.80 -6.16 -32.84
C GLU A 108 -1.47 -6.84 -33.25
N GLN A 109 -0.72 -7.40 -32.30
CA GLN A 109 0.50 -8.17 -32.59
C GLN A 109 0.19 -9.47 -33.33
N GLY A 110 -0.87 -10.18 -32.95
CA GLY A 110 -1.35 -11.35 -33.67
C GLY A 110 -1.76 -11.02 -35.10
N ALA A 111 -2.50 -9.94 -35.30
CA ALA A 111 -2.89 -9.45 -36.63
C ALA A 111 -1.67 -9.01 -37.46
N ALA A 112 -0.70 -8.31 -36.87
CA ALA A 112 0.53 -7.91 -37.54
C ALA A 112 1.38 -9.11 -37.95
N THR A 113 1.45 -10.14 -37.11
CA THR A 113 2.18 -11.38 -37.41
C THR A 113 1.54 -12.14 -38.58
N ILE A 114 0.21 -12.23 -38.62
CA ILE A 114 -0.52 -12.86 -39.73
C ILE A 114 -0.37 -12.05 -41.02
N ALA A 115 -0.49 -10.72 -40.96
CA ALA A 115 -0.32 -9.84 -42.11
C ALA A 115 1.10 -9.92 -42.70
N ALA A 116 2.13 -9.98 -41.84
CA ALA A 116 3.51 -10.15 -42.26
C ALA A 116 3.74 -11.53 -42.92
N ALA A 117 3.18 -12.59 -42.36
CA ALA A 117 3.26 -13.94 -42.93
C ALA A 117 2.54 -14.06 -44.29
N GLY A 118 1.39 -13.40 -44.45
CA GLY A 118 0.66 -13.34 -45.73
C GLY A 118 1.44 -12.58 -46.80
N TYR A 119 2.08 -11.46 -46.44
CA TYR A 119 2.89 -10.66 -47.35
C TYR A 119 4.15 -11.39 -47.86
N GLU A 120 4.80 -12.16 -46.98
CA GLU A 120 5.91 -13.07 -47.34
C GLU A 120 5.45 -14.20 -48.27
N GLY A 121 4.22 -14.70 -48.10
CA GLY A 121 3.63 -15.73 -48.95
C GLY A 121 3.34 -15.25 -50.38
N THR A 122 2.72 -14.07 -50.53
CA THR A 122 2.38 -13.50 -51.85
C THR A 122 3.60 -13.04 -52.65
N ARG A 123 4.72 -12.69 -52.00
CA ARG A 123 5.98 -12.35 -52.69
C ARG A 123 6.75 -13.56 -53.21
N ARG A 124 6.40 -14.78 -52.81
CA ARG A 124 7.13 -16.01 -53.13
C ARG A 124 6.51 -16.79 -54.30
N GLU A 125 5.49 -16.22 -54.97
CA GLU A 125 4.86 -16.74 -56.19
C GLU A 125 5.30 -15.99 -57.43
#